data_AF-M0LRA2-F1
#
_entry.id   AF-M0LRA2-F1
#
_cell.length_a   1.000
_cell.length_b   1.000
_cell.length_c   1.000
_cell.angle_alpha   90.00
_cell.angle_beta   90.00
_cell.angle_gamma   90.00
#
_symmetry.space_group_name_H-M   'P 1'
#
loop_
_entity.id
_entity.type
_entity.pdbx_description
1 polymer ?
#
loop_
_entity_poly.entity_id
_entity_poly.type
_entity_poly.pdbx_seq_one_letter_code
_entity_poly.pdbx_strand_id
1 'polypeptide(L)'
;MGALLFTLFSESYVLLDAYAGPIAQLLSVPVSIFVTPFFLGGFITMVDEGLEGSTRLGSFVRGGKENYVSLLGATILFFAIFTGLGFGGLLLMAFIGIGTAAAGGGGGGFLVAGILLLGLFAVVLLCLQFYDAAIVVSDASAFDSFLQSISLVRRNFLGVVGFSIVFVVISLLGQGPGMVLYTMALEFTETGETMVASESTLLLSAAATVVFGTLGLAYAYTYFVAYYRSLIERGQTAAA
;
A
#
# COMPACT_ATOMS: atom_id res chain seq x y z
N MET A 1 -5.58 -17.19 6.88
CA MET A 1 -4.99 -16.88 8.20
C MET A 1 -4.11 -15.64 8.16
N GLY A 2 -3.10 -15.55 7.28
CA GLY A 2 -2.24 -14.34 7.18
C GLY A 2 -3.02 -13.04 6.96
N ALA A 3 -3.99 -13.02 6.03
CA ALA A 3 -4.85 -11.86 5.79
C ALA A 3 -5.62 -11.41 7.04
N LEU A 4 -6.19 -12.35 7.79
CA LEU A 4 -6.93 -12.08 9.02
C LEU A 4 -6.04 -11.41 10.07
N LEU A 5 -4.83 -11.94 10.27
CA LEU A 5 -3.90 -11.38 11.25
C LEU A 5 -3.47 -9.96 10.86
N PHE A 6 -3.24 -9.70 9.57
CA PHE A 6 -2.93 -8.36 9.08
C PHE A 6 -4.10 -7.40 9.27
N THR A 7 -5.33 -7.81 8.93
CA THR A 7 -6.52 -6.97 9.11
C THR A 7 -6.79 -6.69 10.59
N LEU A 8 -6.65 -7.67 11.49
CA LEU A 8 -6.79 -7.42 12.93
C LEU A 8 -5.74 -6.44 13.45
N PHE A 9 -4.51 -6.55 12.95
CA PHE A 9 -3.44 -5.62 13.28
C PHE A 9 -3.74 -4.21 12.77
N SER A 10 -4.22 -4.05 11.53
CA SER A 10 -4.62 -2.73 11.01
C SER A 10 -5.78 -2.12 11.80
N GLU A 11 -6.80 -2.90 12.13
CA GLU A 11 -7.94 -2.43 12.93
C GLU A 11 -7.53 -2.01 14.34
N SER A 12 -6.56 -2.69 14.95
CA SER A 12 -6.06 -2.29 16.27
C SER A 12 -5.45 -0.88 16.26
N TYR A 13 -4.84 -0.45 15.15
CA TYR A 13 -4.33 0.91 15.01
C TYR A 13 -5.43 1.92 14.81
N VAL A 14 -6.44 1.60 14.00
CA VAL A 14 -7.59 2.47 13.75
C VAL A 14 -8.32 2.76 15.06
N LEU A 15 -8.56 1.73 15.86
CA LEU A 15 -9.18 1.88 17.18
C LEU A 15 -8.29 2.66 18.14
N LEU A 16 -6.97 2.40 18.15
CA LEU A 16 -6.05 3.14 19.00
C LEU A 16 -6.04 4.64 18.64
N ASP A 17 -6.06 4.99 17.37
CA ASP A 17 -6.16 6.38 16.89
C ASP A 17 -7.48 7.04 17.33
N ALA A 18 -8.60 6.32 17.19
CA ALA A 18 -9.91 6.81 17.60
C ALA A 18 -10.02 7.11 19.11
N TYR A 19 -9.31 6.36 19.96
CA TYR A 19 -9.38 6.52 21.42
C TYR A 19 -8.25 7.33 22.05
N ALA A 20 -7.03 7.25 21.51
CA ALA A 20 -5.85 7.92 22.06
C ALA A 20 -5.44 9.17 21.25
N GLY A 21 -6.16 9.46 20.15
CA GLY A 21 -5.98 10.66 19.35
C GLY A 21 -4.58 10.78 18.74
N PRO A 22 -4.08 12.01 18.48
CA PRO A 22 -2.81 12.22 17.79
C PRO A 22 -1.58 11.59 18.46
N ILE A 23 -1.63 11.34 19.77
CA ILE A 23 -0.53 10.68 20.51
C ILE A 23 -0.38 9.21 20.08
N ALA A 24 -1.47 8.55 19.68
CA ALA A 24 -1.44 7.21 19.12
C ALA A 24 -0.52 7.14 17.89
N GLN A 25 -0.54 8.17 17.06
CA GLN A 25 0.20 8.22 15.80
C GLN A 25 1.72 8.22 15.98
N LEU A 26 2.20 8.82 17.07
CA LEU A 26 3.63 8.83 17.42
C LEU A 26 4.19 7.43 17.67
N LEU A 27 3.34 6.50 18.15
CA LEU A 27 3.73 5.11 18.41
C LEU A 27 3.30 4.17 17.27
N SER A 28 2.12 4.38 16.70
CA SER A 28 1.56 3.46 15.70
C SER A 28 2.38 3.45 14.41
N VAL A 29 2.82 4.61 13.93
CA VAL A 29 3.58 4.72 12.69
C VAL A 29 4.93 4.00 12.77
N PRO A 30 5.81 4.27 13.77
CA PRO A 30 7.06 3.52 13.88
C PRO A 30 6.84 2.02 14.03
N VAL A 31 5.89 1.58 14.88
CA VAL A 31 5.62 0.15 15.07
C VAL A 31 5.16 -0.49 13.76
N SER A 32 4.30 0.18 13.00
CA SER A 32 3.81 -0.33 11.71
C SER A 32 4.95 -0.50 10.69
N ILE A 33 5.92 0.42 10.66
CA ILE A 33 7.09 0.32 9.77
C ILE A 33 7.91 -0.94 10.06
N PHE A 34 8.05 -1.34 11.33
CA PHE A 34 8.79 -2.55 11.70
C PHE A 34 7.95 -3.82 11.59
N VAL A 35 6.65 -3.76 11.83
CA VAL A 35 5.81 -4.96 11.87
C VAL A 35 5.30 -5.35 10.49
N THR A 36 4.93 -4.37 9.66
CA THR A 36 4.36 -4.62 8.31
C THR A 36 5.25 -5.48 7.42
N PRO A 37 6.59 -5.29 7.34
CA PRO A 37 7.48 -6.16 6.55
C PRO A 37 7.37 -7.65 6.90
N PHE A 38 7.24 -7.98 8.19
CA PHE A 38 7.09 -9.36 8.64
C PHE A 38 5.76 -9.96 8.16
N PHE A 39 4.66 -9.21 8.33
CA PHE A 39 3.35 -9.65 7.88
C PHE A 39 3.27 -9.80 6.36
N LEU A 40 3.83 -8.83 5.63
CA LEU A 40 3.84 -8.82 4.18
C LEU A 40 4.63 -10.01 3.63
N GLY A 41 5.83 -10.25 4.16
CA GLY A 41 6.66 -11.40 3.77
C GLY A 41 5.96 -12.73 4.04
N GLY A 42 5.44 -12.91 5.26
CA GLY A 42 4.74 -14.13 5.62
C GLY A 42 3.48 -14.36 4.79
N PHE A 43 2.73 -13.30 4.51
CA PHE A 43 1.48 -13.39 3.77
C PHE A 43 1.70 -13.69 2.28
N ILE A 44 2.64 -13.00 1.64
CA ILE A 44 2.98 -13.26 0.24
C ILE A 44 3.51 -14.70 0.10
N THR A 45 4.39 -15.17 1.00
CA THR A 45 4.86 -16.57 0.99
C THR A 45 3.71 -17.57 1.13
N MET A 46 2.76 -17.33 2.03
CA MET A 46 1.59 -18.21 2.16
C MET A 46 0.75 -18.29 0.89
N VAL A 47 0.56 -17.15 0.22
CA VAL A 47 -0.18 -17.06 -1.04
C VAL A 47 0.56 -17.80 -2.15
N ASP A 48 1.87 -17.57 -2.25
CA ASP A 48 2.76 -18.16 -3.24
C ASP A 48 2.75 -19.69 -3.16
N GLU A 49 2.94 -20.26 -1.97
CA GLU A 49 2.82 -21.71 -1.74
C GLU A 49 1.38 -22.21 -1.93
N GLY A 50 0.39 -21.39 -1.58
CA GLY A 50 -1.03 -21.70 -1.73
C GLY A 50 -1.42 -21.92 -3.19
N LEU A 51 -0.84 -21.14 -4.12
CA LEU A 51 -1.02 -21.32 -5.56
C LEU A 51 -0.43 -22.65 -6.07
N GLU A 52 0.54 -23.22 -5.36
CA GLU A 52 1.16 -24.53 -5.66
C GLU A 52 0.46 -25.71 -4.97
N GLY A 53 -0.58 -25.44 -4.17
CA GLY A 53 -1.51 -26.45 -3.66
C GLY A 53 -1.38 -26.80 -2.18
N SER A 54 -0.41 -26.25 -1.44
CA SER A 54 -0.40 -26.42 0.02
C SER A 54 0.23 -25.23 0.72
N THR A 55 -0.45 -24.70 1.73
CA THR A 55 0.06 -23.62 2.60
C THR A 55 0.00 -24.06 4.06
N ARG A 56 0.97 -23.65 4.87
CA ARG A 56 1.01 -23.97 6.30
C ARG A 56 1.21 -22.69 7.12
N LEU A 57 0.73 -22.72 8.37
CA LEU A 57 1.01 -21.66 9.34
C LEU A 57 2.52 -21.43 9.56
N GLY A 58 3.33 -22.49 9.48
CA GLY A 58 4.78 -22.39 9.53
C GLY A 58 5.36 -21.56 8.39
N SER A 59 4.76 -21.59 7.21
CA SER A 59 5.16 -20.83 6.04
C SER A 59 5.02 -19.32 6.24
N PHE A 60 4.00 -18.88 6.98
CA PHE A 60 3.84 -17.48 7.35
C PHE A 60 5.03 -16.97 8.18
N VAL A 61 5.36 -17.68 9.27
CA VAL A 61 6.45 -17.26 10.15
C VAL A 61 7.80 -17.38 9.45
N ARG A 62 7.99 -18.42 8.64
CA ARG A 62 9.19 -18.64 7.84
C ARG A 62 9.39 -17.51 6.81
N GLY A 63 8.39 -17.29 5.96
CA GLY A 63 8.42 -16.24 4.93
C GLY A 63 8.58 -14.85 5.53
N GLY A 64 7.94 -14.58 6.67
CA GLY A 64 8.08 -13.32 7.40
C GLY A 64 9.48 -13.10 7.94
N LYS A 65 10.20 -14.15 8.40
CA LYS A 65 11.58 -14.04 8.91
C LYS A 65 12.61 -13.97 7.79
N GLU A 66 12.51 -14.85 6.79
CA GLU A 66 13.46 -14.95 5.68
C GLU A 66 13.50 -13.66 4.87
N ASN A 67 12.34 -13.06 4.62
CA ASN A 67 12.22 -11.84 3.80
C ASN A 67 12.25 -10.54 4.61
N TYR A 68 12.30 -10.61 5.95
CA TYR A 68 12.13 -9.45 6.83
C TYR A 68 13.09 -8.30 6.50
N VAL A 69 14.39 -8.60 6.39
CA VAL A 69 15.44 -7.59 6.23
C VAL A 69 15.32 -6.92 4.86
N SER A 70 15.09 -7.70 3.81
CA SER A 70 14.90 -7.17 2.45
C SER A 70 13.64 -6.32 2.37
N LEU A 71 12.52 -6.76 2.95
CA LEU A 71 11.26 -6.00 2.97
C LEU A 71 11.36 -4.74 3.84
N LEU A 72 12.05 -4.79 4.98
CA LEU A 72 12.28 -3.61 5.82
C LEU A 72 13.15 -2.59 5.08
N GLY A 73 14.26 -3.05 4.47
CA GLY A 73 15.14 -2.20 3.67
C GLY A 73 14.40 -1.57 2.49
N ALA A 74 13.57 -2.35 1.80
CA ALA A 74 12.74 -1.85 0.72
C ALA A 74 11.66 -0.88 1.21
N THR A 75 11.06 -1.13 2.38
CA THR A 75 10.08 -0.21 2.99
C THR A 75 10.72 1.14 3.34
N ILE A 76 11.93 1.13 3.91
CA ILE A 76 12.69 2.36 4.19
C ILE A 76 13.04 3.09 2.89
N LEU A 77 13.49 2.36 1.86
CA LEU A 77 13.82 2.95 0.56
C LEU A 77 12.58 3.53 -0.13
N PHE A 78 11.46 2.81 -0.12
CA PHE A 78 10.17 3.29 -0.60
C PHE A 78 9.78 4.57 0.12
N PHE A 79 9.81 4.57 1.46
CA PHE A 79 9.55 5.77 2.24
C PHE A 79 10.46 6.95 1.87
N ALA A 80 11.75 6.71 1.66
CA ALA A 80 12.70 7.73 1.23
C ALA A 80 12.38 8.29 -0.17
N ILE A 81 12.00 7.43 -1.13
CA ILE A 81 11.58 7.83 -2.48
C ILE A 81 10.34 8.73 -2.40
N PHE A 82 9.32 8.32 -1.63
CA PHE A 82 8.07 9.06 -1.50
C PHE A 82 8.25 10.38 -0.75
N THR A 83 9.08 10.39 0.29
CA THR A 83 9.44 11.61 1.02
C THR A 83 10.20 12.58 0.10
N GLY A 84 11.17 12.08 -0.66
CA GLY A 84 11.93 12.88 -1.62
C GLY A 84 11.05 13.46 -2.73
N LEU A 85 10.12 12.66 -3.26
CA LEU A 85 9.17 13.09 -4.27
C LEU A 85 8.18 14.13 -3.73
N GLY A 86 7.66 13.92 -2.52
CA GLY A 86 6.76 14.86 -1.84
C GLY A 86 7.45 16.18 -1.54
N PHE A 87 8.66 16.16 -0.99
CA PHE A 87 9.44 17.36 -0.70
C PHE A 87 9.85 18.10 -1.98
N GLY A 88 10.34 17.38 -3.00
CA GLY A 88 10.65 17.96 -4.30
C GLY A 88 9.42 18.56 -4.98
N GLY A 89 8.27 17.88 -4.88
CA GLY A 89 6.99 18.38 -5.36
C GLY A 89 6.55 19.67 -4.64
N LEU A 90 6.72 19.75 -3.32
CA LEU A 90 6.43 20.95 -2.54
C LEU A 90 7.31 22.13 -2.96
N LEU A 91 8.61 21.90 -3.15
CA LEU A 91 9.52 22.94 -3.66
C LEU A 91 9.11 23.41 -5.05
N LEU A 92 8.81 22.48 -5.96
CA LEU A 92 8.32 22.81 -7.31
C LEU A 92 7.06 23.68 -7.26
N MET A 93 6.11 23.34 -6.39
CA MET A 93 4.89 24.13 -6.18
C MET A 93 5.17 25.52 -5.64
N ALA A 94 6.10 25.66 -4.70
CA ALA A 94 6.49 26.96 -4.18
C ALA A 94 7.09 27.85 -5.27
N PHE A 95 7.99 27.31 -6.10
CA PHE A 95 8.60 28.05 -7.21
C PHE A 95 7.57 28.47 -8.27
N ILE A 96 6.70 27.56 -8.69
CA ILE A 96 5.62 27.86 -9.65
C ILE A 96 4.67 28.89 -9.05
N GLY A 97 4.36 28.79 -7.76
CA GLY A 97 3.52 29.74 -7.05
C GLY A 97 4.08 31.16 -7.03
N ILE A 98 5.36 31.30 -6.70
CA ILE A 98 6.05 32.60 -6.72
C ILE A 98 6.10 33.15 -8.15
N GLY A 99 6.45 32.32 -9.13
CA GLY A 99 6.58 32.74 -10.53
C GLY A 99 5.26 33.18 -11.17
N THR A 100 4.17 32.45 -10.90
CA THR A 100 2.83 32.79 -11.40
C THR A 100 2.29 34.06 -10.75
N ALA A 101 2.46 34.22 -9.44
CA ALA A 101 2.12 35.44 -8.72
C ALA A 101 2.89 36.66 -9.27
N ALA A 102 4.19 36.51 -9.54
CA ALA A 102 5.03 37.57 -10.11
C ALA A 102 4.64 37.93 -11.55
N ALA A 103 4.14 36.97 -12.34
CA ALA A 103 3.70 37.19 -13.72
C ALA A 103 2.26 37.72 -13.84
N GLY A 104 1.58 38.00 -12.73
CA GLY A 104 0.16 38.37 -12.73
C GLY A 104 -0.79 37.23 -13.16
N GLY A 105 -0.27 36.00 -13.23
CA GLY A 105 -1.03 34.80 -13.58
C GLY A 105 -1.78 34.25 -12.36
N GLY A 106 -3.08 34.01 -12.51
CA GLY A 106 -3.90 33.37 -11.49
C GLY A 106 -3.56 31.88 -11.25
N GLY A 107 -4.38 31.19 -10.44
CA GLY A 107 -4.17 29.81 -9.97
C GLY A 107 -4.04 28.70 -11.04
N GLY A 108 -4.09 29.02 -12.33
CA GLY A 108 -3.95 28.04 -13.42
C GLY A 108 -2.60 27.30 -13.44
N GLY A 109 -1.50 27.98 -13.08
CA GLY A 109 -0.18 27.33 -13.01
C GLY A 109 -0.09 26.28 -11.89
N PHE A 110 -0.76 26.51 -10.76
CA PHE A 110 -0.86 25.54 -9.67
C PHE A 110 -1.65 24.30 -10.07
N LEU A 111 -2.75 24.48 -10.81
CA LEU A 111 -3.55 23.34 -11.29
C LEU A 111 -2.75 22.44 -12.23
N VAL A 112 -2.04 23.02 -13.21
CA VAL A 112 -1.21 22.24 -14.14
C VAL A 112 -0.09 21.52 -13.39
N ALA A 113 0.61 22.23 -12.50
CA ALA A 113 1.66 21.63 -11.68
C ALA A 113 1.12 20.48 -10.80
N GLY A 114 -0.05 20.67 -10.19
CA GLY A 114 -0.75 19.66 -9.37
C GLY A 114 -1.07 18.41 -10.14
N ILE A 115 -1.64 18.54 -11.33
CA ILE A 115 -1.96 17.40 -12.19
C ILE A 115 -0.69 16.66 -12.61
N LEU A 116 0.37 17.39 -12.99
CA LEU A 116 1.66 16.78 -13.38
C LEU A 116 2.31 16.04 -12.21
N LEU A 117 2.31 16.63 -11.02
CA LEU A 117 2.87 16.01 -9.82
C LEU A 117 2.07 14.77 -9.42
N LEU A 118 0.73 14.84 -9.47
CA LEU A 118 -0.15 13.70 -9.21
C LEU A 118 0.10 12.57 -10.22
N GLY A 119 0.23 12.91 -11.51
CA GLY A 119 0.56 11.94 -12.56
C GLY A 119 1.92 11.29 -12.32
N LEU A 120 2.94 12.07 -11.94
CA LEU A 120 4.26 11.54 -11.59
C LEU A 120 4.18 10.57 -10.39
N PHE A 121 3.44 10.94 -9.36
CA PHE A 121 3.23 10.10 -8.18
C PHE A 121 2.56 8.78 -8.53
N ALA A 122 1.51 8.82 -9.35
CA ALA A 122 0.81 7.64 -9.83
C ALA A 122 1.73 6.74 -10.67
N VAL A 123 2.57 7.31 -11.54
CA VAL A 123 3.54 6.55 -12.33
C VAL A 123 4.59 5.89 -11.44
N VAL A 124 5.11 6.59 -10.43
CA VAL A 124 6.07 6.02 -9.47
C VAL A 124 5.42 4.87 -8.70
N LEU A 125 4.20 5.04 -8.18
CA LEU A 125 3.46 3.96 -7.52
C LEU A 125 3.30 2.75 -8.44
N LEU A 126 2.84 2.96 -9.67
CA LEU A 126 2.65 1.90 -10.67
C LEU A 126 3.97 1.15 -10.96
N CYS A 127 5.07 1.90 -11.08
CA CYS A 127 6.40 1.33 -11.35
C CYS A 127 6.96 0.51 -10.20
N LEU A 128 6.63 0.86 -8.95
CA LEU A 128 7.18 0.20 -7.77
C LEU A 128 6.24 -0.85 -7.17
N GLN A 129 4.99 -0.98 -7.64
CA GLN A 129 3.96 -1.80 -7.00
C GLN A 129 4.28 -3.29 -6.79
N PHE A 130 5.26 -3.86 -7.48
CA PHE A 130 5.61 -5.29 -7.39
C PHE A 130 6.88 -5.57 -6.56
N TYR A 131 7.43 -4.56 -5.87
CA TYR A 131 8.71 -4.72 -5.16
C TYR A 131 8.66 -5.80 -4.06
N ASP A 132 7.53 -5.90 -3.35
CA ASP A 132 7.30 -6.89 -2.30
C ASP A 132 7.19 -8.31 -2.85
N ALA A 133 6.45 -8.51 -3.95
CA ALA A 133 6.43 -9.78 -4.66
C ALA A 133 7.82 -10.15 -5.22
N ALA A 134 8.59 -9.18 -5.71
CA ALA A 134 9.94 -9.46 -6.21
C ALA A 134 10.87 -9.96 -5.11
N ILE A 135 10.77 -9.42 -3.90
CA ILE A 135 11.54 -9.92 -2.76
C ILE A 135 11.10 -11.33 -2.40
N VAL A 136 9.80 -11.58 -2.23
CA VAL A 136 9.33 -12.84 -1.65
C VAL A 136 9.29 -13.99 -2.66
N VAL A 137 8.89 -13.72 -3.90
CA VAL A 137 8.68 -14.73 -4.96
C VAL A 137 9.95 -14.92 -5.80
N SER A 138 10.77 -13.88 -5.95
CA SER A 138 12.00 -13.93 -6.76
C SER A 138 13.29 -13.82 -5.95
N ASP A 139 13.21 -13.83 -4.62
CA ASP A 139 14.36 -13.70 -3.71
C ASP A 139 15.22 -12.46 -4.00
N ALA A 140 14.58 -11.37 -4.45
CA ALA A 140 15.28 -10.14 -4.79
C ALA A 140 15.76 -9.40 -3.55
N SER A 141 16.92 -8.75 -3.66
CA SER A 141 17.38 -7.82 -2.63
C SER A 141 16.48 -6.58 -2.57
N ALA A 142 16.56 -5.82 -1.46
CA ALA A 142 15.78 -4.61 -1.27
C ALA A 142 15.87 -3.64 -2.47
N PHE A 143 17.08 -3.41 -3.02
CA PHE A 143 17.27 -2.49 -4.14
C PHE A 143 16.88 -3.12 -5.49
N ASP A 144 17.27 -4.38 -5.71
CA ASP A 144 17.02 -5.07 -6.97
C ASP A 144 15.53 -5.27 -7.23
N SER A 145 14.74 -5.44 -6.16
CA SER A 145 13.29 -5.57 -6.23
C SER A 145 12.60 -4.41 -6.95
N PHE A 146 13.07 -3.17 -6.75
CA PHE A 146 12.53 -1.99 -7.43
C PHE A 146 12.90 -1.96 -8.90
N LEU A 147 14.15 -2.30 -9.24
CA LEU A 147 14.59 -2.36 -10.64
C LEU A 147 13.83 -3.45 -11.40
N GLN A 148 13.60 -4.59 -10.77
CA GLN A 148 12.79 -5.67 -11.31
C GLN A 148 11.35 -5.21 -11.53
N SER A 149 10.71 -4.59 -10.53
CA SER A 149 9.37 -4.03 -10.66
C SER A 149 9.28 -3.04 -11.83
N ILE A 150 10.21 -2.08 -11.92
CA ILE A 150 10.26 -1.10 -13.01
C ILE A 150 10.41 -1.79 -14.37
N SER A 151 11.28 -2.79 -14.47
CA SER A 151 11.48 -3.56 -15.71
C SER A 151 10.21 -4.30 -16.15
N LEU A 152 9.52 -4.95 -15.20
CA LEU A 152 8.27 -5.66 -15.45
C LEU A 152 7.16 -4.72 -15.91
N VAL A 153 7.01 -3.57 -15.24
CA VAL A 153 6.00 -2.55 -15.55
C VAL A 153 6.25 -1.94 -16.92
N ARG A 154 7.51 -1.62 -17.25
CA ARG A 154 7.87 -1.05 -18.57
C ARG A 154 7.56 -2.00 -19.73
N ARG A 155 7.74 -3.30 -19.54
CA ARG A 155 7.49 -4.32 -20.58
C ARG A 155 6.01 -4.67 -20.73
N ASN A 156 5.21 -4.49 -19.67
CA ASN A 156 3.82 -4.93 -19.61
C ASN A 156 2.84 -3.81 -19.22
N PHE A 157 3.15 -2.57 -19.58
CA PHE A 157 2.47 -1.38 -19.05
C PHE A 157 0.94 -1.47 -19.09
N LEU A 158 0.37 -1.82 -20.24
CA LEU A 158 -1.09 -1.88 -20.39
C LEU A 158 -1.72 -2.99 -19.53
N GLY A 159 -1.06 -4.14 -19.44
CA GLY A 159 -1.49 -5.24 -18.58
C GLY A 159 -1.46 -4.85 -17.11
N VAL A 160 -0.41 -4.14 -16.70
CA VAL A 160 -0.22 -3.68 -15.32
C VAL A 160 -1.27 -2.65 -14.94
N VAL A 161 -1.58 -1.70 -15.82
CA VAL A 161 -2.67 -0.74 -15.59
C VAL A 161 -4.01 -1.48 -15.40
N GLY A 162 -4.30 -2.45 -16.27
CA GLY A 162 -5.51 -3.29 -16.12
C GLY A 162 -5.54 -4.06 -14.80
N PHE A 163 -4.41 -4.67 -14.43
CA PHE A 163 -4.23 -5.31 -13.14
C PHE A 163 -4.49 -4.34 -11.98
N SER A 164 -3.92 -3.14 -12.00
CA SER A 164 -4.04 -2.16 -10.92
C SER A 164 -5.48 -1.66 -10.76
N ILE A 165 -6.24 -1.52 -11.85
CA ILE A 165 -7.68 -1.22 -11.79
C ILE A 165 -8.43 -2.33 -11.06
N VAL A 166 -8.20 -3.60 -11.45
CA VAL A 166 -8.84 -4.76 -10.80
C VAL A 166 -8.45 -4.85 -9.34
N PHE A 167 -7.16 -4.65 -9.02
CA PHE A 167 -6.65 -4.65 -7.66
C PHE A 167 -7.34 -3.58 -6.80
N VAL A 168 -7.44 -2.35 -7.30
CA VAL A 168 -8.15 -1.25 -6.63
C VAL A 168 -9.62 -1.60 -6.39
N VAL A 169 -10.32 -2.17 -7.38
CA VAL A 169 -11.73 -2.59 -7.21
C VAL A 169 -11.86 -3.64 -6.11
N ILE A 170 -10.99 -4.66 -6.07
CA ILE A 170 -11.00 -5.67 -5.02
C ILE A 170 -10.72 -5.04 -3.65
N SER A 171 -9.71 -4.16 -3.56
CA SER A 171 -9.37 -3.46 -2.32
C SER A 171 -10.52 -2.57 -1.84
N LEU A 172 -11.21 -1.88 -2.74
CA LEU A 172 -12.38 -1.06 -2.42
C LEU A 172 -13.57 -1.90 -1.95
N LEU A 173 -13.82 -3.06 -2.56
CA LEU A 173 -14.88 -3.96 -2.10
C LEU A 173 -14.55 -4.58 -0.74
N GLY A 174 -13.26 -4.86 -0.48
CA GLY A 174 -12.80 -5.40 0.80
C GLY A 174 -12.86 -4.38 1.93
N GLN A 175 -12.38 -3.15 1.71
CA GLN A 175 -12.27 -2.15 2.78
C GLN A 175 -13.43 -1.13 2.79
N GLY A 176 -14.11 -0.94 1.66
CA GLY A 176 -15.12 0.09 1.46
C GLY A 176 -16.26 0.07 2.49
N PRO A 177 -16.90 -1.09 2.78
CA PRO A 177 -17.97 -1.14 3.78
C PRO A 177 -17.52 -0.67 5.16
N GLY A 178 -16.33 -1.10 5.61
CA GLY A 178 -15.73 -0.68 6.86
C GLY A 178 -15.41 0.82 6.88
N MET A 179 -14.82 1.33 5.79
CA MET A 179 -14.47 2.75 5.65
C MET A 179 -15.72 3.66 5.70
N VAL A 180 -16.81 3.28 5.03
CA VAL A 180 -18.07 4.04 5.05
C VAL A 180 -18.61 4.12 6.48
N LEU A 181 -18.68 2.99 7.18
CA LEU A 181 -19.14 2.94 8.57
C LEU A 181 -18.21 3.73 9.51
N TYR A 182 -16.89 3.65 9.30
CA TYR A 182 -15.91 4.39 10.08
C TYR A 182 -16.14 5.91 9.96
N THR A 183 -16.35 6.42 8.74
CA THR A 183 -16.65 7.84 8.53
C THR A 183 -17.99 8.29 9.13
N MET A 184 -18.94 7.37 9.32
CA MET A 184 -20.21 7.64 10.00
C MET A 184 -20.09 7.56 11.53
N ALA A 185 -19.08 6.84 12.03
CA ALA A 185 -18.86 6.64 13.46
C ALA A 185 -18.09 7.79 14.13
N LEU A 186 -17.47 8.67 13.33
CA LEU A 186 -16.57 9.71 13.80
C LEU A 186 -17.05 11.10 13.41
N GLU A 187 -16.75 12.06 14.28
CA GLU A 187 -16.87 13.49 14.02
C GLU A 187 -15.51 14.15 14.18
N PHE A 188 -15.26 15.19 13.38
CA PHE A 188 -14.04 16.00 13.48
C PHE A 188 -14.38 17.35 14.09
N THR A 189 -13.71 17.72 15.17
CA THR A 189 -13.88 19.03 15.79
C THR A 189 -13.24 20.13 14.94
N GLU A 190 -13.57 21.40 15.21
CA GLU A 190 -12.92 22.53 14.54
C GLU A 190 -11.41 22.61 14.81
N THR A 191 -10.94 22.00 15.90
CA THR A 191 -9.51 21.86 16.22
C THR A 191 -8.85 20.68 15.50
N GLY A 192 -9.61 19.90 14.73
CA GLY A 192 -9.13 18.73 14.00
C GLY A 192 -9.01 17.46 14.85
N GLU A 193 -9.59 17.44 16.05
CA GLU A 193 -9.61 16.25 16.90
C GLU A 193 -10.72 15.30 16.43
N THR A 194 -10.39 14.02 16.37
CA THR A 194 -11.33 12.95 16.07
C THR A 194 -12.11 12.61 17.33
N MET A 195 -13.44 12.63 17.27
CA MET A 195 -14.32 12.18 18.34
C MET A 195 -15.17 11.00 17.87
N VAL A 196 -15.36 10.02 18.76
CA VAL A 196 -16.26 8.90 18.51
C VAL A 196 -17.69 9.35 18.74
N ALA A 197 -18.44 9.55 17.65
CA ALA A 197 -19.84 9.94 17.68
C ALA A 197 -20.76 8.74 17.95
N SER A 198 -20.36 7.54 17.52
CA SER A 198 -21.13 6.31 17.74
C SER A 198 -20.22 5.09 17.92
N GLU A 199 -20.11 4.60 19.16
CA GLU A 199 -19.35 3.39 19.47
C GLU A 199 -19.90 2.14 18.77
N SER A 200 -21.23 2.01 18.68
CA SER A 200 -21.85 0.88 17.99
C SER A 200 -21.53 0.86 16.50
N THR A 201 -21.50 2.03 15.86
CA THR A 201 -21.13 2.17 14.44
C THR A 201 -19.63 1.93 14.25
N LEU A 202 -18.78 2.35 15.20
CA LEU A 202 -17.34 2.09 15.18
C LEU A 202 -17.03 0.59 15.33
N LEU A 203 -17.74 -0.11 16.22
CA LEU A 203 -17.59 -1.56 16.36
C LEU A 203 -18.11 -2.30 15.12
N LEU A 204 -19.19 -1.81 14.51
CA LEU A 204 -19.70 -2.35 13.26
C LEU A 204 -18.72 -2.11 12.10
N SER A 205 -18.04 -0.96 12.05
CA SER A 205 -17.01 -0.69 11.04
C SER A 205 -15.85 -1.66 11.21
N ALA A 206 -15.35 -1.86 12.43
CA ALA A 206 -14.28 -2.82 12.71
C ALA A 206 -14.69 -4.24 12.32
N ALA A 207 -15.90 -4.68 12.68
CA ALA A 207 -16.41 -5.99 12.29
C ALA A 207 -16.52 -6.14 10.76
N ALA A 208 -17.02 -5.11 10.07
CA ALA A 208 -17.11 -5.10 8.62
C ALA A 208 -15.73 -5.17 7.98
N THR A 209 -14.75 -4.39 8.44
CA THR A 209 -13.38 -4.45 7.91
C THR A 209 -12.73 -5.80 8.18
N VAL A 210 -12.93 -6.39 9.36
CA VAL A 210 -12.40 -7.74 9.64
C VAL A 210 -12.96 -8.77 8.65
N VAL A 211 -14.27 -8.74 8.37
CA VAL A 211 -14.89 -9.71 7.46
C VAL A 211 -14.53 -9.42 6.00
N PHE A 212 -14.90 -8.25 5.49
CA PHE A 212 -14.72 -7.89 4.08
C PHE A 212 -13.25 -7.62 3.75
N GLY A 213 -12.51 -6.99 4.65
CA GLY A 213 -11.10 -6.69 4.48
C GLY A 213 -10.24 -7.95 4.45
N THR A 214 -10.52 -8.93 5.32
CA THR A 214 -9.80 -10.22 5.27
C THR A 214 -10.03 -10.92 3.92
N LEU A 215 -11.28 -10.98 3.45
CA LEU A 215 -11.62 -11.63 2.18
C LEU A 215 -11.03 -10.88 0.98
N GLY A 216 -11.18 -9.56 0.98
CA GLY A 216 -10.66 -8.68 -0.07
C GLY A 216 -9.14 -8.73 -0.14
N LEU A 217 -8.45 -8.68 1.00
CA LEU A 217 -7.00 -8.77 1.07
C LEU A 217 -6.50 -10.15 0.61
N ALA A 218 -7.13 -11.23 1.08
CA ALA A 218 -6.81 -12.60 0.64
C ALA A 218 -6.93 -12.73 -0.88
N TYR A 219 -8.03 -12.28 -1.47
CA TYR A 219 -8.26 -12.35 -2.91
C TYR A 219 -7.32 -11.42 -3.69
N ALA A 220 -7.15 -10.18 -3.24
CA ALA A 220 -6.28 -9.18 -3.88
C ALA A 220 -4.84 -9.67 -3.96
N TYR A 221 -4.30 -10.22 -2.87
CA TYR A 221 -2.93 -10.72 -2.85
C TYR A 221 -2.77 -12.04 -3.60
N THR A 222 -3.79 -12.91 -3.61
CA THR A 222 -3.78 -14.09 -4.49
C THR A 222 -3.70 -13.69 -5.96
N TYR A 223 -4.52 -12.71 -6.37
CA TYR A 223 -4.48 -12.17 -7.72
C TYR A 223 -3.15 -11.47 -8.04
N PHE A 224 -2.62 -10.70 -7.09
CA PHE A 224 -1.33 -10.01 -7.21
C PHE A 224 -0.15 -10.97 -7.43
N VAL A 225 -0.02 -11.99 -6.60
CA VAL A 225 1.09 -12.98 -6.72
C VAL A 225 0.94 -13.81 -7.99
N ALA A 226 -0.28 -14.26 -8.31
CA ALA A 226 -0.53 -15.00 -9.55
C ALA A 226 -0.20 -14.16 -10.79
N TYR A 227 -0.60 -12.88 -10.79
CA TYR A 227 -0.28 -11.96 -11.88
C TYR A 227 1.23 -11.74 -12.00
N TYR A 228 1.91 -11.50 -10.89
CA TYR A 228 3.36 -11.34 -10.82
C TYR A 228 4.11 -12.55 -11.41
N ARG A 229 3.77 -13.78 -11.00
CA ARG A 229 4.31 -15.02 -11.57
C ARG A 229 4.13 -15.07 -13.09
N SER A 230 2.93 -14.73 -13.58
CA SER A 230 2.64 -14.72 -15.01
C SER A 230 3.47 -13.69 -15.80
N LEU A 231 3.93 -12.62 -15.16
CA LEU A 231 4.80 -11.62 -15.79
C LEU A 231 6.24 -12.14 -15.94
N ILE A 232 6.73 -12.86 -14.94
CA ILE A 232 8.08 -13.47 -14.98
C ILE A 232 8.13 -14.57 -16.04
N GLU A 233 7.14 -15.46 -16.08
CA GLU A 233 7.07 -16.56 -17.05
C GLU A 233 7.05 -16.04 -18.50
N ARG A 234 6.29 -14.97 -18.76
CA ARG A 234 6.31 -14.26 -20.06
C ARG A 234 7.66 -13.64 -20.38
N GLY A 235 8.35 -13.11 -19.37
CA GLY A 235 9.69 -12.55 -19.53
C GLY A 235 10.73 -13.61 -19.89
N GLN A 236 10.62 -14.82 -19.35
CA GLN A 236 11.51 -15.95 -19.62
C GLN A 236 11.27 -16.53 -21.02
N THR A 237 10.00 -16.71 -21.42
CA THR A 237 9.64 -17.23 -22.75
C THR A 237 10.02 -16.30 -23.89
N ALA A 238 10.03 -14.98 -23.68
CA ALA A 238 10.49 -14.01 -24.68
C ALA A 238 12.02 -13.94 -24.85
N ALA A 239 12.78 -14.55 -23.93
CA ALA A 239 14.25 -14.57 -23.93
C ALA A 239 14.85 -15.91 -24.42
N ALA A 240 14.01 -16.94 -24.60
CA ALA A 240 14.36 -18.25 -25.13
C ALA A 240 14.13 -18.31 -26.65
#